data_AF-A0A7W9GSU0-F1
#
_entry.id   AF-A0A7W9GSU0-F1
#
_cell.length_a   1.000
_cell.length_b   1.000
_cell.length_c   1.000
_cell.angle_alpha   90.00
_cell.angle_beta   90.00
_cell.angle_gamma   90.00
#
_symmetry.space_group_name_H-M   'P 1'
#
loop_
_entity.id
_entity.type
_entity.pdbx_description
1 polymer ?
#
loop_
_entity_poly.entity_id
_entity_poly.type
_entity_poly.pdbx_seq_one_letter_code
_entity_poly.pdbx_strand_id
1 'polypeptide(L)'
;MGDLVTLYYRRNRGWPTPEDSYGLTPMYGADGWCRGCGVSLREQTGSIVLRSKGLTGAQGAWIPYWRTNVLCMQRSLGEDLAGRFGLRLRPVVWPRQAPGEAVQVLMPVVGERWFDPDELRRRTHLRHGRDGVACPTCGTWRWLPLRLVEQPPVHVGPELAAAPIAASPEWFGDGWSSFHKLLMVRELAELIQRASPRDFTVEEVPQVYESHP
;
A
#
# COMPACT_ATOMS: atom_id res chain seq x y z
N MET A 1 12.22 -19.96 -4.56
CA MET A 1 11.09 -19.07 -4.86
C MET A 1 10.54 -18.63 -3.53
N GLY A 2 10.53 -17.32 -3.25
CA GLY A 2 10.02 -16.80 -1.98
C GLY A 2 8.51 -16.65 -2.03
N ASP A 3 7.80 -17.10 -1.00
CA ASP A 3 6.36 -16.86 -0.89
C ASP A 3 6.10 -15.37 -0.69
N LEU A 4 5.52 -14.72 -1.69
CA LEU A 4 4.96 -13.37 -1.53
C LEU A 4 3.65 -13.47 -0.77
N VAL A 5 3.44 -12.54 0.15
CA VAL A 5 2.25 -12.48 1.01
C VAL A 5 1.74 -11.04 1.10
N THR A 6 0.52 -10.86 1.58
CA THR A 6 -0.03 -9.54 1.91
C THR A 6 -0.18 -9.38 3.41
N LEU A 7 -0.21 -8.13 3.89
CA LEU A 7 -0.67 -7.79 5.22
C LEU A 7 -2.17 -7.49 5.18
N TYR A 8 -2.98 -8.29 5.87
CA TYR A 8 -4.37 -7.98 6.12
C TYR A 8 -4.53 -7.11 7.37
N TYR A 9 -5.36 -6.07 7.25
CA TYR A 9 -5.59 -5.10 8.30
C TYR A 9 -6.69 -5.60 9.25
N ARG A 10 -6.29 -6.03 10.46
CA ARG A 10 -7.24 -6.44 11.51
C ARG A 10 -8.06 -5.28 12.03
N ARG A 11 -7.44 -4.11 12.11
CA ARG A 11 -8.03 -2.91 12.69
C ARG A 11 -7.62 -1.72 11.86
N ASN A 12 -8.62 -0.97 11.41
CA ASN A 12 -8.37 0.41 11.00
C ASN A 12 -8.29 1.23 12.28
N ARG A 13 -7.08 1.52 12.78
CA ARG A 13 -6.89 2.30 14.00
C ARG A 13 -7.49 3.70 13.89
N GLY A 14 -7.86 4.20 12.70
CA GLY A 14 -8.36 5.57 12.53
C GLY A 14 -7.29 6.64 12.79
N TRP A 15 -6.04 6.23 13.00
CA TRP A 15 -4.94 7.06 13.47
C TRP A 15 -3.63 6.74 12.75
N PRO A 16 -2.75 7.73 12.56
CA PRO A 16 -3.07 9.16 12.47
C PRO A 16 -3.79 9.46 11.14
N THR A 17 -4.72 10.42 11.16
CA THR A 17 -5.29 10.94 9.91
C THR A 17 -4.27 11.85 9.23
N PRO A 18 -4.15 11.79 7.90
CA PRO A 18 -3.38 12.79 7.18
C PRO A 18 -3.96 14.21 7.38
N GLU A 19 -3.13 15.25 7.21
CA GLU A 19 -3.58 16.66 7.25
C GLU A 19 -4.49 17.05 6.07
N ASP A 20 -4.79 18.35 5.94
CA ASP A 20 -5.49 18.93 4.79
C ASP A 20 -4.90 18.38 3.48
N SER A 21 -5.73 18.19 2.45
CA SER A 21 -5.34 17.43 1.24
C SER A 21 -5.02 15.95 1.48
N TYR A 22 -5.44 15.40 2.63
CA TYR A 22 -5.22 14.02 3.03
C TYR A 22 -3.72 13.62 2.99
N GLY A 23 -2.83 14.56 3.32
CA GLY A 23 -1.37 14.38 3.34
C GLY A 23 -0.71 14.14 1.98
N LEU A 24 -1.45 14.23 0.87
CA LEU A 24 -0.90 13.91 -0.45
C LEU A 24 -0.14 15.04 -1.10
N THR A 25 -0.56 16.29 -0.89
CA THR A 25 0.14 17.45 -1.44
C THR A 25 1.60 17.50 -0.95
N PRO A 26 1.91 17.28 0.35
CA PRO A 26 3.29 17.12 0.79
C PRO A 26 4.03 15.92 0.19
N MET A 27 3.33 14.81 -0.07
CA MET A 27 3.94 13.57 -0.56
C MET A 27 4.28 13.59 -2.06
N TYR A 28 3.36 14.11 -2.87
CA TYR A 28 3.44 14.06 -4.33
C TYR A 28 3.63 15.44 -4.97
N GLY A 29 3.45 16.53 -4.20
CA GLY A 29 3.36 17.90 -4.70
C GLY A 29 1.91 18.33 -4.98
N ALA A 30 1.70 19.63 -5.21
CA ALA A 30 0.38 20.22 -5.41
C ALA A 30 -0.42 19.58 -6.56
N ASP A 31 0.27 19.20 -7.62
CA ASP A 31 -0.30 18.58 -8.83
C ASP A 31 0.09 17.09 -8.96
N GLY A 32 0.71 16.52 -7.93
CA GLY A 32 1.20 15.13 -7.98
C GLY A 32 0.13 14.09 -7.67
N TRP A 33 -1.11 14.51 -7.44
CA TRP A 33 -2.20 13.61 -7.13
C TRP A 33 -3.55 14.19 -7.55
N CYS A 34 -4.51 13.31 -7.86
CA CYS A 34 -5.84 13.72 -8.28
C CYS A 34 -6.74 14.03 -7.08
N ARG A 35 -7.22 15.27 -6.97
CA ARG A 35 -8.16 15.68 -5.91
C ARG A 35 -9.49 14.94 -5.96
N GLY A 36 -9.94 14.47 -7.11
CA GLY A 36 -11.21 13.75 -7.23
C GLY A 36 -11.20 12.29 -6.76
N CYS A 37 -10.03 11.64 -6.72
CA CYS A 37 -9.96 10.20 -6.43
C CYS A 37 -8.77 9.77 -5.56
N GLY A 38 -7.78 10.62 -5.32
CA GLY A 38 -6.62 10.30 -4.48
C GLY A 38 -5.48 9.54 -5.17
N VAL A 39 -5.60 9.21 -6.47
CA VAL A 39 -4.53 8.60 -7.28
C VAL A 39 -3.31 9.51 -7.31
N SER A 40 -2.11 8.94 -7.17
CA SER A 40 -0.86 9.64 -7.45
C SER A 40 -0.64 9.77 -8.96
N LEU A 41 -0.41 10.99 -9.43
CA LEU A 41 -0.10 11.33 -10.82
C LEU A 41 1.41 11.48 -11.05
N ARG A 42 2.20 11.45 -9.98
CA ARG A 42 3.67 11.55 -9.98
C ARG A 42 4.24 10.64 -8.92
N GLU A 43 5.54 10.39 -9.02
CA GLU A 43 6.28 9.67 -7.99
C GLU A 43 6.24 10.40 -6.64
N GLN A 44 6.36 9.62 -5.58
CA GLN A 44 6.43 10.17 -4.23
C GLN A 44 7.79 10.85 -3.99
N THR A 45 7.78 12.17 -3.90
CA THR A 45 8.98 13.00 -3.69
C THR A 45 9.12 13.52 -2.26
N GLY A 46 8.04 13.52 -1.48
CA GLY A 46 8.02 14.03 -0.12
C GLY A 46 7.56 13.03 0.93
N SER A 47 7.48 13.50 2.16
CA SER A 47 7.03 12.75 3.31
C SER A 47 5.53 12.90 3.53
N ILE A 48 4.92 11.87 4.11
CA ILE A 48 3.56 11.93 4.64
C ILE A 48 3.56 12.82 5.88
N VAL A 49 2.58 13.71 5.91
CA VAL A 49 2.30 14.58 7.06
C VAL A 49 1.08 14.04 7.78
N LEU A 50 1.25 13.71 9.05
CA LEU A 50 0.25 13.02 9.86
C LEU A 50 -0.11 13.85 11.10
N ARG A 51 -1.39 13.87 11.46
CA ARG A 51 -1.85 14.47 12.71
C ARG A 51 -1.57 13.52 13.88
N SER A 52 -0.81 13.96 14.88
CA SER A 52 -0.44 13.12 16.03
C SER A 52 -1.60 12.77 16.98
N LYS A 53 -2.76 13.42 16.82
CA LYS A 53 -3.97 13.12 17.62
C LYS A 53 -4.18 11.60 17.62
N GLY A 54 -4.50 11.05 18.79
CA GLY A 54 -4.85 9.63 19.03
C GLY A 54 -3.81 8.55 18.75
N LEU A 55 -2.59 8.94 18.38
CA LEU A 55 -1.43 8.08 18.50
C LEU A 55 -0.75 8.37 19.84
N THR A 56 -0.87 7.47 20.81
CA THR A 56 -0.23 7.61 22.13
C THR A 56 1.28 7.38 22.08
N GLY A 57 1.75 6.67 21.04
CA GLY A 57 3.15 6.45 20.75
C GLY A 57 3.33 5.89 19.35
N ALA A 58 4.37 6.33 18.64
CA ALA A 58 4.75 5.79 17.34
C ALA A 58 5.45 4.43 17.49
N GLN A 59 4.70 3.39 17.88
CA GLN A 59 5.22 2.05 18.15
C GLN A 59 4.75 1.04 17.11
N GLY A 60 5.65 0.12 16.76
CA GLY A 60 5.39 -0.92 15.76
C GLY A 60 5.22 -0.33 14.35
N ALA A 61 4.40 -0.98 13.54
CA ALA A 61 3.98 -0.54 12.21
C ALA A 61 2.46 -0.26 12.16
N TRP A 62 2.03 0.61 11.24
CA TRP A 62 0.63 0.94 11.01
C TRP A 62 0.42 1.52 9.61
N ILE A 63 -0.83 1.48 9.14
CA ILE A 63 -1.26 2.18 7.93
C ILE A 63 -2.10 3.40 8.31
N PRO A 64 -1.81 4.60 7.79
CA PRO A 64 -2.63 5.78 8.05
C PRO A 64 -4.05 5.62 7.49
N TYR A 65 -5.00 6.27 8.14
CA TYR A 65 -6.41 6.21 7.76
C TYR A 65 -6.61 6.58 6.27
N TRP A 66 -7.28 5.70 5.51
CA TRP A 66 -7.57 5.85 4.07
C TRP A 66 -6.35 5.97 3.15
N ARG A 67 -5.17 5.54 3.63
CA ARG A 67 -3.91 5.57 2.87
C ARG A 67 -3.28 4.18 2.80
N THR A 68 -3.99 3.24 2.17
CA THR A 68 -3.55 1.83 2.06
C THR A 68 -2.26 1.63 1.26
N ASN A 69 -1.73 2.66 0.58
CA ASN A 69 -0.40 2.64 -0.03
C ASN A 69 0.70 3.31 0.80
N VAL A 70 0.46 3.49 2.10
CA VAL A 70 1.46 4.01 3.02
C VAL A 70 1.56 3.08 4.20
N LEU A 71 2.73 2.50 4.42
CA LEU A 71 3.08 1.77 5.63
C LEU A 71 4.04 2.63 6.42
N CYS A 72 3.61 3.03 7.61
CA CYS A 72 4.41 3.75 8.57
C CYS A 72 4.89 2.79 9.66
N MET A 73 6.00 3.12 10.30
CA MET A 73 6.52 2.39 11.45
C MET A 73 7.40 3.26 12.33
N GLN A 74 7.62 2.81 13.56
CA GLN A 74 8.63 3.35 14.45
C GLN A 74 10.00 3.35 13.75
N ARG A 75 10.77 4.43 13.91
CA ARG A 75 12.06 4.60 13.20
C ARG A 75 13.01 3.43 13.37
N SER A 76 13.24 2.99 14.61
CA SER A 76 14.17 1.88 14.88
C SER A 76 13.77 0.57 14.20
N LEU A 77 12.46 0.27 14.14
CA LEU A 77 11.95 -0.87 13.39
C LEU A 77 12.18 -0.68 11.88
N GLY A 78 11.90 0.51 11.36
CA GLY A 78 12.12 0.81 9.95
C GLY A 78 13.57 0.70 9.53
N GLU A 79 14.50 1.26 10.31
CA GLU A 79 15.94 1.19 10.04
C GLU A 79 16.47 -0.25 10.08
N ASP A 80 16.02 -1.06 11.04
CA ASP A 80 16.35 -2.50 11.09
C ASP A 80 15.86 -3.23 9.83
N LEU A 81 14.59 -3.05 9.45
CA LEU A 81 14.03 -3.67 8.26
C LEU A 81 14.67 -3.14 6.96
N ALA A 82 15.03 -1.86 6.92
CA ALA A 82 15.76 -1.30 5.78
C ALA A 82 17.16 -1.89 5.63
N GLY A 83 17.88 -2.11 6.74
CA GLY A 83 19.19 -2.76 6.72
C GLY A 83 19.12 -4.22 6.24
N ARG A 84 18.05 -4.94 6.59
CA ARG A 84 17.87 -6.36 6.22
C ARG A 84 17.35 -6.57 4.81
N PHE A 85 16.37 -5.77 4.39
CA PHE A 85 15.63 -5.99 3.15
C PHE A 85 15.89 -4.92 2.08
N GLY A 86 16.71 -3.90 2.36
CA GLY A 86 16.97 -2.80 1.42
C GLY A 86 15.78 -1.86 1.24
N LEU A 87 14.91 -1.72 2.25
CA LEU A 87 13.75 -0.84 2.18
C LEU A 87 14.17 0.62 2.06
N ARG A 88 13.51 1.36 1.17
CA ARG A 88 13.64 2.81 1.09
C ARG A 88 12.68 3.46 2.07
N LEU A 89 13.20 4.34 2.91
CA LEU A 89 12.45 5.02 3.96
C LEU A 89 12.39 6.53 3.73
N ARG A 90 11.35 7.16 4.27
CA ARG A 90 11.26 8.61 4.46
C ARG A 90 10.78 8.92 5.87
N PRO A 91 11.15 10.05 6.48
CA PRO A 91 10.60 10.43 7.78
C PRO A 91 9.09 10.66 7.66
N VAL A 92 8.33 10.31 8.69
CA VAL A 92 6.96 10.83 8.86
C VAL A 92 7.06 12.21 9.48
N VAL A 93 6.31 13.17 8.92
CA VAL A 93 6.30 14.55 9.41
C VAL A 93 5.11 14.77 10.34
N TRP A 94 5.39 15.43 11.46
CA TRP A 94 4.39 15.82 12.46
C TRP A 94 4.32 17.36 12.48
N PRO A 95 3.15 17.97 12.18
CA PRO A 95 2.98 19.42 12.18
C PRO A 95 3.16 20.06 13.56
N ARG A 96 2.96 19.27 14.62
CA ARG A 96 3.05 19.68 16.02
C ARG A 96 3.94 18.69 16.76
N GLN A 97 3.60 18.38 18.01
CA GLN A 97 4.31 17.40 18.80
C GLN A 97 4.23 15.99 18.16
N ALA A 98 5.40 15.42 17.90
CA ALA A 98 5.54 14.04 17.46
C ALA A 98 5.22 13.07 18.61
N PRO A 99 4.42 12.01 18.37
CA PRO A 99 4.20 10.93 19.33
C PRO A 99 5.38 9.94 19.40
N GLY A 100 6.44 10.21 18.65
CA GLY A 100 7.64 9.41 18.53
C GLY A 100 8.25 9.53 17.13
N GLU A 101 9.47 9.02 16.99
CA GLU A 101 10.15 8.99 15.70
C GLU A 101 9.56 7.90 14.82
N ALA A 102 9.16 8.30 13.61
CA ALA A 102 8.50 7.41 12.66
C ALA A 102 9.04 7.62 11.26
N VAL A 103 8.96 6.56 10.48
CA VAL A 103 9.31 6.52 9.06
C VAL A 103 8.18 5.88 8.27
N GLN A 104 8.07 6.22 7.00
CA GLN A 104 7.24 5.52 6.03
C GLN A 104 8.10 4.73 5.06
N VAL A 105 7.59 3.60 4.62
CA VAL A 105 8.20 2.77 3.57
C VAL A 105 7.77 3.30 2.21
N LEU A 106 8.71 3.45 1.29
CA LEU A 106 8.43 3.69 -0.12
C LEU A 106 8.18 2.35 -0.81
N MET A 107 6.97 2.18 -1.35
CA MET A 107 6.56 0.96 -2.03
C MET A 107 6.67 1.18 -3.54
N PRO A 108 7.65 0.57 -4.22
CA PRO A 108 7.75 0.70 -5.66
C PRO A 108 6.57 0.03 -6.34
N VAL A 109 6.04 0.64 -7.40
CA VAL A 109 5.16 -0.06 -8.34
C VAL A 109 6.05 -0.94 -9.21
N VAL A 110 5.76 -2.24 -9.27
CA VAL A 110 6.64 -3.23 -9.93
C VAL A 110 5.87 -4.04 -10.97
N GLY A 111 6.47 -4.19 -12.16
CA GLY A 111 5.88 -4.90 -13.29
C GLY A 111 4.80 -4.10 -14.04
N GLU A 112 4.37 -4.65 -15.18
CA GLU A 112 3.35 -4.05 -16.03
C GLU A 112 1.92 -4.40 -15.59
N ARG A 113 1.73 -5.60 -15.05
CA ARG A 113 0.48 -6.12 -14.50
C ARG A 113 0.75 -7.22 -13.49
N TRP A 114 -0.08 -7.31 -12.46
CA TRP A 114 -0.06 -8.43 -11.50
C TRP A 114 -1.17 -9.43 -11.77
N PHE A 115 -2.24 -9.03 -12.46
CA PHE A 115 -3.38 -9.89 -12.70
C PHE A 115 -3.64 -10.05 -14.20
N ASP A 116 -4.14 -11.21 -14.60
CA ASP A 116 -4.73 -11.36 -15.92
C ASP A 116 -5.93 -10.40 -16.04
N PRO A 117 -5.96 -9.47 -17.03
CA PRO A 117 -6.99 -8.45 -17.12
C PRO A 117 -8.41 -9.01 -17.35
N ASP A 118 -8.52 -10.12 -18.09
CA ASP A 118 -9.81 -10.72 -18.42
C ASP A 118 -10.39 -11.46 -17.21
N GLU A 119 -9.54 -12.18 -16.47
CA GLU A 119 -9.94 -12.80 -15.22
C GLU A 119 -10.28 -11.75 -14.15
N LEU A 120 -9.46 -10.70 -14.02
CA LEU A 120 -9.75 -9.61 -13.09
C LEU A 120 -11.08 -8.92 -13.43
N ARG A 121 -11.35 -8.69 -14.72
CA ARG A 121 -12.64 -8.19 -15.21
C ARG A 121 -13.78 -9.10 -14.81
N ARG A 122 -13.70 -10.39 -15.16
CA ARG A 122 -14.74 -11.38 -14.89
C ARG A 122 -15.08 -11.45 -13.41
N ARG A 123 -14.08 -11.51 -12.53
CA ARG A 123 -14.29 -11.59 -11.08
C ARG A 123 -14.85 -10.30 -10.49
N THR A 124 -14.36 -9.16 -10.96
CA THR A 124 -14.86 -7.86 -10.50
C THR A 124 -16.31 -7.64 -10.93
N HIS A 125 -16.64 -7.99 -12.16
CA HIS A 125 -18.01 -7.97 -12.68
C HIS A 125 -18.93 -8.90 -11.89
N LEU A 126 -18.50 -10.14 -11.62
CA LEU A 126 -19.28 -11.10 -10.83
C LEU A 126 -19.62 -10.55 -9.43
N ARG A 127 -18.68 -9.83 -8.81
CA ARG A 127 -18.84 -9.31 -7.45
C ARG A 127 -19.67 -8.04 -7.36
N HIS A 128 -19.54 -7.15 -8.35
CA HIS A 128 -20.03 -5.77 -8.28
C HIS A 128 -21.01 -5.37 -9.40
N GLY A 129 -21.22 -6.24 -10.40
CA GLY A 129 -22.02 -5.95 -11.61
C GLY A 129 -21.35 -5.00 -12.60
N ARG A 130 -20.10 -4.59 -12.35
CA ARG A 130 -19.25 -3.77 -13.23
C ARG A 130 -17.79 -3.94 -12.84
N ASP A 131 -16.90 -3.58 -13.75
CA ASP A 131 -15.47 -3.92 -13.65
C ASP A 131 -14.69 -2.84 -12.87
N GLY A 132 -15.07 -1.59 -13.05
CA GLY A 132 -14.30 -0.46 -12.55
C GLY A 132 -14.96 0.87 -12.86
N VAL A 133 -14.22 1.94 -12.58
CA VAL A 133 -14.66 3.32 -12.81
C VAL A 133 -13.48 4.20 -13.17
N ALA A 134 -13.62 5.00 -14.23
CA ALA A 134 -12.70 6.08 -14.55
C ALA A 134 -12.97 7.28 -13.64
N CYS A 135 -11.92 7.91 -13.13
CA CYS A 135 -12.07 9.17 -12.40
C CYS A 135 -12.50 10.28 -13.39
N PRO A 136 -13.60 11.02 -13.15
CA PRO A 136 -14.03 12.09 -14.05
C PRO A 136 -13.07 13.29 -14.06
N THR A 137 -12.16 13.39 -13.08
CA THR A 137 -11.20 14.50 -12.96
C THR A 137 -9.88 14.23 -13.67
N CYS A 138 -9.31 13.02 -13.52
CA CYS A 138 -7.99 12.69 -14.08
C CYS A 138 -8.00 11.58 -15.13
N GLY A 139 -9.14 10.95 -15.40
CA GLY A 139 -9.28 9.87 -16.36
C GLY A 139 -8.72 8.51 -15.89
N THR A 140 -7.96 8.45 -14.79
CA THR A 140 -7.40 7.18 -14.30
C THR A 140 -8.49 6.13 -14.06
N TRP A 141 -8.33 4.98 -14.71
CA TRP A 141 -9.16 3.80 -14.50
C TRP A 141 -8.79 3.11 -13.18
N ARG A 142 -9.82 2.65 -12.45
CA ARG A 142 -9.65 1.88 -11.22
C ARG A 142 -10.58 0.69 -11.21
N TRP A 143 -10.05 -0.48 -10.85
CA TRP A 143 -10.83 -1.68 -10.63
C TRP A 143 -11.64 -1.56 -9.33
N LEU A 144 -12.87 -2.08 -9.31
CA LEU A 144 -13.57 -2.19 -8.03
C LEU A 144 -12.88 -3.20 -7.12
N PRO A 145 -12.83 -2.94 -5.80
CA PRO A 145 -12.03 -3.74 -4.89
C PRO A 145 -12.61 -5.16 -4.72
N LEU A 146 -11.77 -6.18 -4.92
CA LEU A 146 -12.07 -7.57 -4.58
C LEU A 146 -11.50 -7.94 -3.20
N ARG A 147 -12.21 -8.81 -2.47
CA ARG A 147 -11.66 -9.48 -1.27
C ARG A 147 -10.50 -10.38 -1.68
N LEU A 148 -9.62 -10.73 -0.74
CA LEU A 148 -8.45 -11.55 -1.06
C LEU A 148 -8.81 -12.88 -1.72
N VAL A 149 -9.78 -13.60 -1.16
CA VAL A 149 -10.29 -14.87 -1.69
C VAL A 149 -10.97 -14.75 -3.06
N GLU A 150 -11.40 -13.54 -3.44
CA GLU A 150 -12.04 -13.26 -4.72
C GLU A 150 -11.00 -12.85 -5.79
N GLN A 151 -9.76 -12.50 -5.41
CA GLN A 151 -8.76 -12.03 -6.36
C GLN A 151 -8.26 -13.16 -7.26
N PRO A 152 -8.00 -12.87 -8.55
CA PRO A 152 -7.27 -13.81 -9.39
C PRO A 152 -5.85 -14.05 -8.86
N PRO A 153 -5.21 -15.16 -9.27
CA PRO A 153 -3.81 -15.38 -8.95
C PRO A 153 -2.93 -14.24 -9.44
N VAL A 154 -1.92 -13.91 -8.64
CA VAL A 154 -0.91 -12.91 -8.98
C VAL A 154 0.11 -13.57 -9.91
N HIS A 155 0.39 -12.91 -11.03
CA HIS A 155 1.48 -13.24 -11.93
C HIS A 155 2.79 -12.73 -11.34
N VAL A 156 3.66 -13.66 -10.93
CA VAL A 156 4.95 -13.35 -10.32
C VAL A 156 6.03 -13.45 -11.38
N GLY A 157 6.34 -12.30 -11.99
CA GLY A 157 7.49 -12.14 -12.87
C GLY A 157 8.80 -11.85 -12.09
N PRO A 158 9.95 -11.81 -12.77
CA PRO A 158 11.26 -11.66 -12.13
C PRO A 158 11.41 -10.41 -11.26
N GLU A 159 10.88 -9.28 -11.72
CA GLU A 159 10.96 -8.01 -10.98
C GLU A 159 10.21 -8.07 -9.65
N LEU A 160 8.98 -8.62 -9.67
CA LEU A 160 8.16 -8.78 -8.47
C LEU A 160 8.77 -9.80 -7.52
N ALA A 161 9.31 -10.90 -8.04
CA ALA A 161 9.99 -11.92 -7.23
C ALA A 161 11.25 -11.39 -6.52
N ALA A 162 11.92 -10.39 -7.09
CA ALA A 162 13.13 -9.79 -6.52
C ALA A 162 12.83 -8.66 -5.51
N ALA A 163 11.60 -8.13 -5.49
CA ALA A 163 11.25 -7.01 -4.63
C ALA A 163 10.89 -7.49 -3.20
N PRO A 164 11.50 -6.92 -2.14
CA PRO A 164 11.14 -7.27 -0.76
C PRO A 164 9.72 -6.81 -0.41
N ILE A 165 9.28 -5.71 -1.01
CA ILE A 165 7.94 -5.15 -0.96
C ILE A 165 7.65 -4.47 -2.30
N ALA A 166 6.42 -4.61 -2.79
CA ALA A 166 5.98 -4.02 -4.04
C ALA A 166 4.51 -3.60 -3.97
N ALA A 167 4.16 -2.67 -4.84
CA ALA A 167 2.80 -2.23 -5.12
C ALA A 167 2.38 -2.67 -6.54
N SER A 168 1.13 -3.04 -6.70
CA SER A 168 0.57 -3.43 -8.00
C SER A 168 0.54 -2.24 -8.96
N PRO A 169 0.76 -2.43 -10.27
CA PRO A 169 0.55 -1.38 -11.26
C PRO A 169 -0.93 -1.00 -11.41
N GLU A 170 -1.84 -1.92 -11.11
CA GLU A 170 -3.27 -1.66 -11.13
C GLU A 170 -3.71 -0.79 -9.96
N TRP A 171 -4.62 0.15 -10.24
CA TRP A 171 -5.35 0.90 -9.23
C TRP A 171 -6.68 0.23 -8.90
N PHE A 172 -7.02 0.22 -7.61
CA PHE A 172 -8.26 -0.29 -7.06
C PHE A 172 -9.00 0.79 -6.28
N GLY A 173 -10.32 0.64 -6.18
CA GLY A 173 -11.18 1.46 -5.33
C GLY A 173 -12.24 2.24 -6.11
N ASP A 174 -13.06 2.97 -5.36
CA ASP A 174 -14.15 3.80 -5.86
C ASP A 174 -14.21 5.13 -5.11
N GLY A 175 -14.92 6.10 -5.68
CA GLY A 175 -15.03 7.45 -5.09
C GLY A 175 -13.65 8.04 -4.76
N TRP A 176 -13.47 8.40 -3.48
CA TRP A 176 -12.23 8.98 -2.93
C TRP A 176 -11.21 7.95 -2.43
N SER A 177 -11.46 6.66 -2.64
CA SER A 177 -10.56 5.57 -2.27
C SER A 177 -9.83 5.08 -3.51
N SER A 178 -8.51 5.30 -3.58
CA SER A 178 -7.66 4.71 -4.62
C SER A 178 -6.47 4.05 -3.97
N PHE A 179 -6.16 2.83 -4.38
CA PHE A 179 -5.03 2.10 -3.84
C PHE A 179 -4.45 1.05 -4.78
N HIS A 180 -3.17 0.77 -4.63
CA HIS A 180 -2.51 -0.43 -5.13
C HIS A 180 -2.62 -1.60 -4.14
N LYS A 181 -2.62 -2.83 -4.65
CA LYS A 181 -2.37 -4.02 -3.83
C LYS A 181 -0.90 -4.05 -3.44
N LEU A 182 -0.61 -4.59 -2.25
CA LEU A 182 0.74 -4.66 -1.73
C LEU A 182 1.12 -6.11 -1.51
N LEU A 183 2.32 -6.47 -1.94
CA LEU A 183 2.92 -7.77 -1.67
C LEU A 183 4.31 -7.56 -1.09
N MET A 184 4.74 -8.51 -0.28
CA MET A 184 6.06 -8.52 0.32
C MET A 184 6.52 -9.95 0.57
N VAL A 185 7.82 -10.13 0.69
CA VAL A 185 8.39 -11.43 1.09
C VAL A 185 7.88 -11.79 2.49
N ARG A 186 7.55 -13.08 2.70
CA ARG A 186 6.99 -13.58 3.96
C ARG A 186 7.73 -13.12 5.20
N GLU A 187 9.06 -13.22 5.20
CA GLU A 187 9.87 -12.86 6.37
C GLU A 187 9.67 -11.41 6.81
N LEU A 188 9.62 -10.48 5.85
CA LEU A 188 9.33 -9.06 6.11
C LEU A 188 7.93 -8.89 6.72
N ALA A 189 6.93 -9.54 6.13
CA ALA A 189 5.55 -9.48 6.58
C ALA A 189 5.39 -9.97 8.03
N GLU A 190 6.04 -11.09 8.35
CA GLU A 190 6.00 -11.69 9.69
C GLU A 190 6.72 -10.82 10.73
N LEU A 191 7.83 -10.18 10.38
CA LEU A 191 8.50 -9.22 11.26
C LEU A 191 7.59 -8.02 11.57
N ILE A 192 6.91 -7.48 10.54
CA ILE A 192 5.93 -6.40 10.70
C ILE A 192 4.75 -6.86 11.57
N GLN A 193 4.21 -8.06 11.32
CA GLN A 193 3.14 -8.62 12.15
C GLN A 193 3.58 -8.81 13.60
N ARG A 194 4.80 -9.31 13.86
CA ARG A 194 5.32 -9.47 15.22
C ARG A 194 5.45 -8.14 15.96
N ALA A 195 5.83 -7.08 15.24
CA ALA A 195 5.90 -5.73 15.81
C ALA A 195 4.51 -5.11 16.04
N SER A 196 3.51 -5.49 15.25
CA SER A 196 2.14 -4.97 15.33
C SER A 196 1.06 -6.07 15.22
N PRO A 197 1.00 -7.02 16.17
CA PRO A 197 0.18 -8.23 16.05
C PRO A 197 -1.32 -7.97 16.18
N ARG A 198 -1.69 -6.79 16.70
CA ARG A 198 -3.08 -6.34 16.79
C ARG A 198 -3.59 -5.67 15.51
N ASP A 199 -2.68 -5.28 14.62
CA ASP A 199 -3.00 -4.48 13.44
C ASP A 199 -2.94 -5.30 12.16
N PHE A 200 -2.01 -6.27 12.11
CA PHE A 200 -1.76 -7.04 10.91
C PHE A 200 -1.93 -8.54 11.10
N THR A 201 -2.26 -9.21 10.00
CA THR A 201 -2.11 -10.66 9.80
C THR A 201 -1.43 -10.87 8.46
N VAL A 202 -0.51 -11.83 8.39
CA VAL A 202 0.02 -12.32 7.12
C VAL A 202 -1.02 -13.22 6.48
N GLU A 203 -1.39 -12.90 5.23
CA GLU A 203 -2.30 -13.72 4.43
C GLU A 203 -1.61 -14.18 3.15
N GLU A 204 -1.84 -15.45 2.81
CA GLU A 204 -1.41 -16.03 1.55
C GLU A 204 -2.16 -15.42 0.37
N VAL A 205 -1.44 -15.18 -0.72
CA VAL A 205 -2.04 -14.80 -1.99
C VAL A 205 -1.85 -15.92 -3.00
N PRO A 206 -2.90 -16.30 -3.76
CA PRO A 206 -2.74 -17.22 -4.87
C PRO A 206 -1.74 -16.63 -5.88
N GLN A 207 -0.74 -17.42 -6.29
CA GLN A 207 0.36 -16.98 -7.14
C GLN A 207 0.58 -17.96 -8.29
N VAL A 208 0.96 -17.43 -9.44
CA VAL A 208 1.43 -18.17 -10.62
C VAL A 208 2.76 -17.56 -11.04
N TYR A 209 3.80 -18.38 -11.05
CA TYR A 209 5.14 -17.94 -11.41
C TYR A 209 5.34 -18.06 -12.91
N GLU A 210 5.88 -17.01 -13.52
CA GLU A 210 6.25 -17.06 -14.92
C GLU A 210 7.40 -18.05 -15.10
N SER A 211 7.17 -19.07 -15.92
CA SER A 211 8.20 -20.04 -16.27
C SER A 211 9.30 -19.31 -17.01
N HIS A 212 10.54 -19.37 -16.52
CA HIS A 212 11.67 -18.88 -17.29
C HIS A 212 11.78 -19.74 -18.57
N PRO A 213 11.77 -19.14 -19.77
CA PRO A 213 12.05 -19.87 -20.99
C PRO A 213 13.49 -20.42 -21.00
#